data_AF-A0A1H3PDG2-F1
#
_entry.id   AF-A0A1H3PDG2-F1
#
_cell.length_a   1.000
_cell.length_b   1.000
_cell.length_c   1.000
_cell.angle_alpha   90.00
_cell.angle_beta   90.00
_cell.angle_gamma   90.00
#
_symmetry.space_group_name_H-M   'P 1'
#
loop_
_entity.id
_entity.type
_entity.pdbx_description
1 polymer ?
#
loop_
_entity_poly.entity_id
_entity_poly.type
_entity_poly.pdbx_seq_one_letter_code
_entity_poly.pdbx_strand_id
1 'polypeptide(L)'
;MAYTNVVNSYDNPLSLTGRLVRAFVAEDSFVALLLDTDEVVNFATDEVVVGKWFEVFPIRLYELPPDYKFAWNELDEPIEVIGSMQVWREEWQESVADDGQFMGAGPHSVQFAAALGEAPKTADSVVKVHAGVKLLGHDGRCLVVCSSDNSPYKMDLAIDKQDVEQIMKSHTCQ
;
A
#
# COMPACT_ATOMS: atom_id res chain seq x y z
N MET A 1 20.52 4.77 -1.76
CA MET A 1 20.18 6.18 -1.49
C MET A 1 19.92 6.31 0.00
N ALA A 2 20.27 7.42 0.65
CA ALA A 2 19.88 7.63 2.05
C ALA A 2 18.46 8.20 2.06
N TYR A 3 17.53 7.53 2.73
CA TYR A 3 16.16 8.04 2.92
C TYR A 3 16.15 9.05 4.06
N THR A 4 15.42 10.14 3.91
CA THR A 4 15.21 11.11 4.99
C THR A 4 14.29 10.55 6.06
N ASN A 5 13.34 9.70 5.67
CA ASN A 5 12.44 8.99 6.56
C ASN A 5 12.07 7.61 6.00
N VAL A 6 11.81 6.65 6.88
CA VAL A 6 11.21 5.36 6.55
C VAL A 6 9.91 5.26 7.35
N VAL A 7 8.79 5.33 6.65
CA VAL A 7 7.46 5.34 7.25
C VAL A 7 6.88 3.93 7.22
N ASN A 8 6.64 3.39 8.41
CA ASN A 8 5.96 2.12 8.60
C ASN A 8 4.89 2.32 9.69
N SER A 9 3.62 2.18 9.32
CA SER A 9 2.49 2.13 10.28
C SER A 9 1.97 0.70 10.49
N TYR A 10 2.66 -0.28 9.90
CA TYR A 10 2.37 -1.71 10.00
C TYR A 10 3.44 -2.37 10.90
N ASP A 11 3.46 -1.94 12.16
CA ASP A 11 4.54 -2.24 13.11
C ASP A 11 4.55 -3.69 13.63
N ASN A 12 3.44 -4.41 13.45
CA ASN A 12 3.36 -5.83 13.80
C ASN A 12 2.68 -6.60 12.68
N PRO A 13 3.44 -7.02 11.64
CA PRO A 13 2.86 -7.74 10.53
C PRO A 13 2.25 -9.04 11.02
N LEU A 14 0.93 -9.14 10.96
CA LEU A 14 0.22 -10.38 11.26
C LEU A 14 0.83 -11.47 10.37
N SER A 15 1.42 -12.50 11.00
CA SER A 15 1.94 -13.63 10.23
C SER A 15 0.77 -14.41 9.68
N LEU A 16 0.47 -14.20 8.41
CA LEU A 16 -0.55 -14.93 7.68
C LEU A 16 -0.04 -16.28 7.15
N THR A 17 1.25 -16.59 7.29
CA THR A 17 1.82 -17.86 6.87
C THR A 17 1.09 -19.05 7.49
N GLY A 18 0.68 -20.01 6.66
CA GLY A 18 -0.11 -21.18 7.03
C GLY A 18 -1.62 -20.95 7.10
N ARG A 19 -2.10 -19.72 6.83
CA ARG A 19 -3.54 -19.40 6.80
C ARG A 19 -4.08 -19.47 5.37
N LEU A 20 -5.38 -19.75 5.25
CA LEU A 20 -6.09 -19.67 3.96
C LEU A 20 -6.85 -18.35 3.87
N VAL A 21 -6.62 -17.58 2.80
CA VAL A 21 -7.52 -16.49 2.40
C VAL A 21 -8.63 -17.09 1.56
N ARG A 22 -9.89 -16.91 1.97
CA ARG A 22 -11.08 -17.51 1.34
C ARG A 22 -11.90 -16.50 0.55
N ALA A 23 -12.00 -15.28 1.05
CA ALA A 23 -12.78 -14.21 0.44
C ALA A 23 -12.17 -12.85 0.77
N PHE A 24 -12.61 -11.83 0.06
CA PHE A 24 -12.17 -10.46 0.28
C PHE A 24 -13.30 -9.45 0.08
N VAL A 25 -13.10 -8.26 0.65
CA VAL A 25 -13.82 -7.05 0.30
C VAL A 25 -12.78 -6.00 -0.04
N ALA A 26 -12.98 -5.30 -1.15
CA ALA A 26 -12.18 -4.14 -1.53
C ALA A 26 -13.12 -2.97 -1.71
N GLU A 27 -13.03 -2.02 -0.78
CA GLU A 27 -13.68 -0.72 -0.86
C GLU A 27 -12.62 0.34 -1.16
N ASP A 28 -13.04 1.54 -1.54
CA ASP A 28 -12.10 2.61 -1.89
C ASP A 28 -11.12 2.90 -0.73
N SER A 29 -11.59 2.91 0.52
CA SER A 29 -10.78 3.30 1.69
C SER A 29 -10.17 2.14 2.49
N PHE A 30 -10.59 0.90 2.26
CA PHE A 30 -10.10 -0.25 3.01
C PHE A 30 -10.24 -1.56 2.22
N VAL A 31 -9.41 -2.54 2.59
CA VAL A 31 -9.50 -3.92 2.10
C VAL A 31 -9.63 -4.86 3.29
N ALA A 32 -10.53 -5.83 3.21
CA ALA A 32 -10.69 -6.86 4.22
C ALA A 32 -10.47 -8.25 3.62
N LEU A 33 -9.78 -9.13 4.35
CA LEU A 33 -9.56 -10.51 3.98
C LEU A 33 -10.27 -11.43 4.99
N LEU A 34 -11.04 -12.40 4.49
CA LEU A 34 -11.65 -13.46 5.29
C LEU A 34 -10.73 -14.68 5.29
N LEU A 35 -10.29 -15.09 6.47
CA LEU A 35 -9.41 -16.24 6.67
C LEU A 35 -10.19 -17.53 6.97
N ASP A 36 -9.50 -18.66 7.06
CA ASP A 36 -10.00 -20.02 7.37
C ASP A 36 -10.89 -20.16 8.62
N THR A 37 -10.63 -19.42 9.70
CA THR A 37 -11.36 -19.52 10.98
C THR A 37 -12.45 -18.46 11.15
N ASP A 38 -12.99 -17.95 10.04
CA ASP A 38 -13.86 -16.76 10.00
C ASP A 38 -13.22 -15.50 10.62
N GLU A 39 -11.90 -15.52 10.81
CA GLU A 39 -11.12 -14.36 11.20
C GLU A 39 -11.04 -13.37 10.05
N VAL A 40 -11.20 -12.08 10.36
CA VAL A 40 -11.17 -11.00 9.39
C VAL A 40 -9.98 -10.11 9.69
N VAL A 41 -9.18 -9.83 8.66
CA VAL A 41 -8.06 -8.89 8.73
C VAL A 41 -8.38 -7.72 7.81
N ASN A 42 -8.44 -6.51 8.36
CA ASN A 42 -8.68 -5.31 7.57
C ASN A 42 -7.42 -4.46 7.48
N PHE A 43 -7.25 -3.86 6.31
CA PHE A 43 -6.18 -2.96 5.96
C PHE A 43 -6.78 -1.64 5.53
N ALA A 44 -6.17 -0.55 5.98
CA ALA A 44 -6.45 0.79 5.51
C ALA A 44 -5.11 1.54 5.39
N THR A 45 -5.19 2.80 5.02
CA THR A 45 -4.05 3.72 5.07
C THR A 45 -4.04 4.49 6.39
N ASP A 46 -2.85 4.93 6.79
CA ASP A 46 -2.65 5.97 7.80
C ASP A 46 -2.27 7.29 7.11
N GLU A 47 -2.54 8.44 7.68
CA GLU A 47 -1.97 9.71 7.20
C GLU A 47 -0.75 10.06 8.05
N VAL A 48 0.43 10.17 7.42
CA VAL A 48 1.67 10.52 8.10
C VAL A 48 2.28 11.77 7.49
N VAL A 49 2.38 12.83 8.29
CA VAL A 49 3.08 14.06 7.92
C VAL A 49 4.58 13.84 8.08
N VAL A 50 5.32 13.81 6.97
CA VAL A 50 6.79 13.61 6.93
C VAL A 50 7.58 14.88 6.68
N GLY A 51 6.89 15.95 6.31
CA GLY A 51 7.49 17.25 6.03
C GLY A 51 6.43 18.35 5.95
N LYS A 52 6.86 19.56 5.59
CA LYS A 52 5.95 20.69 5.44
C LYS A 52 5.15 20.52 4.13
N TRP A 53 3.85 20.29 4.24
CA TRP A 53 2.97 19.96 3.10
C TRP A 53 3.39 18.69 2.37
N PHE A 54 3.91 17.73 3.14
CA PHE A 54 4.33 16.44 2.62
C PHE A 54 3.76 15.35 3.52
N GLU A 55 2.64 14.81 3.06
CA GLU A 55 1.91 13.72 3.67
C GLU A 55 2.09 12.46 2.82
N VAL A 56 2.26 11.32 3.49
CA VAL A 56 2.32 10.00 2.85
C VAL A 56 1.37 9.04 3.55
N PHE A 57 0.99 7.99 2.83
CA PHE A 57 -0.12 7.12 3.23
C PHE A 57 0.30 5.65 3.33
N PRO A 58 1.04 5.23 4.38
CA PRO A 58 1.42 3.84 4.57
C PRO A 58 0.22 2.94 4.87
N ILE A 59 0.36 1.64 4.59
CA ILE A 59 -0.62 0.65 5.04
C ILE A 59 -0.60 0.48 6.56
N ARG A 60 -1.75 0.17 7.14
CA ARG A 60 -1.92 -0.20 8.55
C ARG A 60 -2.99 -1.29 8.71
N LEU A 61 -2.96 -1.98 9.85
CA LEU A 61 -4.13 -2.74 10.30
C LEU A 61 -5.24 -1.77 10.71
N TYR A 62 -6.47 -2.15 10.40
CA TYR A 62 -7.66 -1.35 10.66
C TYR A 62 -8.74 -2.16 11.36
N GLU A 63 -9.37 -1.54 12.35
CA GLU A 63 -10.50 -2.11 13.07
C GLU A 63 -11.78 -1.49 12.53
N LEU A 64 -12.63 -2.33 11.94
CA LEU A 64 -13.98 -1.93 11.53
C LEU A 64 -14.97 -2.05 12.70
N PRO A 65 -16.09 -1.33 12.66
CA PRO A 65 -17.18 -1.51 13.62
C PRO A 65 -17.59 -2.99 13.73
N PRO A 66 -17.85 -3.51 14.94
CA PRO A 66 -18.20 -4.93 15.14
C PRO A 66 -19.45 -5.39 14.38
N ASP A 67 -20.32 -4.47 14.00
CA ASP A 67 -21.57 -4.71 13.27
C ASP A 67 -21.46 -4.42 11.77
N TYR A 68 -20.25 -4.12 11.26
CA TYR A 68 -20.02 -3.91 9.84
C TYR A 68 -20.40 -5.17 9.04
N LYS A 69 -21.20 -4.99 8.00
CA LYS A 69 -21.67 -6.08 7.15
C LYS A 69 -20.85 -6.13 5.87
N PHE A 70 -19.99 -7.14 5.79
CA PHE A 70 -19.20 -7.40 4.59
C PHE A 70 -20.06 -8.01 3.48
N ALA A 71 -19.93 -7.48 2.27
CA ALA A 71 -20.39 -8.11 1.04
C ALA A 71 -19.23 -8.87 0.39
N TRP A 72 -18.95 -10.06 0.91
CA TRP A 72 -17.78 -10.85 0.52
C TRP A 72 -17.77 -11.21 -0.96
N ASN A 73 -16.60 -11.07 -1.58
CA ASN A 73 -16.26 -11.67 -2.86
C ASN A 73 -15.46 -12.95 -2.57
N GLU A 74 -16.05 -14.11 -2.86
CA GLU A 74 -15.37 -15.39 -2.67
C GLU A 74 -14.28 -15.58 -3.73
N LEU A 75 -13.14 -16.13 -3.31
CA LEU A 75 -12.13 -16.60 -4.25
C LEU A 75 -12.60 -17.93 -4.85
N ASP A 76 -12.43 -18.10 -6.16
CA ASP A 76 -12.72 -19.39 -6.83
C ASP A 76 -12.00 -20.56 -6.15
N GLU A 77 -10.76 -20.32 -5.73
CA GLU A 77 -9.97 -21.22 -4.91
C GLU A 77 -9.27 -20.46 -3.78
N PRO A 78 -9.40 -20.90 -2.52
CA PRO A 78 -8.67 -20.29 -1.41
C PRO A 78 -7.16 -20.27 -1.65
N ILE A 79 -6.50 -19.19 -1.21
CA ILE A 79 -5.06 -19.01 -1.30
C ILE A 79 -4.46 -19.39 0.06
N GLU A 80 -3.73 -20.49 0.11
CA GLU A 80 -2.87 -20.81 1.26
C GLU A 80 -1.65 -19.91 1.22
N VAL A 81 -1.48 -19.10 2.26
CA VAL A 81 -0.37 -18.16 2.36
C VAL A 81 0.87 -18.92 2.84
N ILE A 82 1.87 -19.05 1.98
CA ILE A 82 3.17 -19.68 2.29
C ILE A 82 4.21 -18.67 2.73
N GLY A 83 3.94 -17.38 2.53
CA GLY A 83 4.79 -16.29 2.97
C GLY A 83 4.22 -14.94 2.57
N SER A 84 4.92 -13.88 2.97
CA SER A 84 4.54 -12.51 2.67
C SER A 84 5.79 -11.67 2.35
N MET A 85 5.65 -10.72 1.45
CA MET A 85 6.67 -9.69 1.17
C MET A 85 6.10 -8.32 1.50
N GLN A 86 6.94 -7.44 2.04
CA GLN A 86 6.57 -6.05 2.25
C GLN A 86 6.68 -5.30 0.92
N VAL A 87 5.67 -4.50 0.63
CA VAL A 87 5.56 -3.70 -0.59
C VAL A 87 5.89 -2.26 -0.22
N TRP A 88 6.97 -1.74 -0.80
CA TRP A 88 7.52 -0.43 -0.47
C TRP A 88 7.42 0.52 -1.67
N ARG A 89 7.16 1.80 -1.41
CA ARG A 89 7.17 2.87 -2.41
C ARG A 89 8.12 3.97 -1.98
N GLU A 90 8.74 4.64 -2.93
CA GLU A 90 9.51 5.86 -2.68
C GLU A 90 8.66 7.07 -3.10
N GLU A 91 8.58 8.04 -2.21
CA GLU A 91 7.93 9.32 -2.46
C GLU A 91 8.89 10.45 -2.13
N TRP A 92 8.80 11.55 -2.87
CA TRP A 92 9.63 12.71 -2.60
C TRP A 92 8.95 14.01 -2.97
N GLN A 93 9.49 15.10 -2.44
CA GLN A 93 9.04 16.45 -2.75
C GLN A 93 10.20 17.24 -3.36
N GLU A 94 9.95 17.90 -4.49
CA GLU A 94 10.91 18.82 -5.10
C GLU A 94 10.41 20.25 -5.03
N SER A 95 11.33 21.20 -4.88
CA SER A 95 10.99 22.61 -5.03
C SER A 95 10.74 22.96 -6.49
N VAL A 96 9.69 23.74 -6.75
CA VAL A 96 9.37 24.28 -8.08
C VAL A 96 9.25 25.79 -8.03
N ALA A 97 9.52 26.44 -9.17
CA ALA A 97 9.30 27.87 -9.31
C ALA A 97 7.81 28.20 -9.22
N ASP A 98 7.48 29.36 -8.65
CA ASP A 98 6.11 29.86 -8.59
C ASP A 98 5.73 30.50 -9.93
N ASP A 99 5.38 29.68 -10.91
CA ASP A 99 4.93 30.13 -12.23
C ASP A 99 3.41 30.00 -12.42
N GLY A 100 2.68 29.66 -11.34
CA GLY A 100 1.23 29.50 -11.35
C GLY A 100 0.72 28.28 -12.14
N GLN A 101 1.59 27.38 -12.58
CA GLN A 101 1.21 26.21 -13.39
C GLN A 101 0.91 24.94 -12.57
N PHE A 102 1.23 24.95 -11.27
CA PHE A 102 1.09 23.77 -10.42
C PHE A 102 -0.08 23.90 -9.43
N MET A 103 -1.02 22.95 -9.51
CA MET A 103 -2.01 22.66 -8.48
C MET A 103 -1.62 21.35 -7.79
N GLY A 104 -0.84 21.43 -6.71
CA GLY A 104 -0.35 20.27 -5.95
C GLY A 104 0.72 20.63 -4.90
N ALA A 105 0.91 19.74 -3.90
CA ALA A 105 1.67 19.84 -2.64
C ALA A 105 2.47 21.14 -2.36
N GLY A 106 1.81 22.12 -1.72
CA GLY A 106 2.40 23.29 -1.07
C GLY A 106 2.86 24.42 -2.01
N PRO A 107 2.89 25.69 -1.56
CA PRO A 107 3.50 26.76 -2.34
C PRO A 107 4.98 26.43 -2.59
N HIS A 108 5.38 26.42 -3.86
CA HIS A 108 6.75 26.16 -4.34
C HIS A 108 7.23 24.70 -4.31
N SER A 109 6.34 23.71 -4.30
CA SER A 109 6.76 22.29 -4.35
C SER A 109 5.83 21.36 -5.13
N VAL A 110 6.36 20.22 -5.57
CA VAL A 110 5.60 19.13 -6.20
C VAL A 110 6.01 17.81 -5.55
N GLN A 111 5.02 16.99 -5.21
CA GLN A 111 5.22 15.64 -4.70
C GLN A 111 5.19 14.64 -5.85
N PHE A 112 6.09 13.67 -5.79
CA PHE A 112 6.24 12.59 -6.76
C PHE A 112 6.24 11.25 -6.02
N ALA A 113 5.82 10.21 -6.75
CA ALA A 113 5.88 8.82 -6.31
C ALA A 113 6.40 7.96 -7.46
N ALA A 114 7.41 7.11 -7.20
CA ALA A 114 7.89 6.13 -8.18
C ALA A 114 8.53 4.93 -7.47
N ALA A 115 8.46 3.75 -8.10
CA ALA A 115 9.37 2.65 -7.73
C ALA A 115 10.57 2.53 -8.65
N LEU A 116 10.43 2.77 -9.95
CA LEU A 116 11.49 2.55 -10.95
C LEU A 116 11.22 3.40 -12.20
N GLY A 117 11.88 4.56 -12.36
CA GLY A 117 11.85 5.29 -13.63
C GLY A 117 12.32 6.73 -13.55
N GLU A 118 11.91 7.44 -12.50
CA GLU A 118 12.37 8.80 -12.21
C GLU A 118 13.08 8.81 -10.86
N ALA A 119 14.27 9.42 -10.84
CA ALA A 119 15.04 9.60 -9.61
C ALA A 119 14.84 11.04 -9.13
N PRO A 120 14.77 11.27 -7.81
CA PRO A 120 14.64 12.61 -7.27
C PRO A 120 15.88 13.44 -7.64
N LYS A 121 15.68 14.70 -8.02
CA LYS A 121 16.77 15.63 -8.36
C LYS A 121 17.65 15.95 -7.16
N THR A 122 17.06 15.96 -5.96
CA THR A 122 17.75 16.14 -4.69
C THR A 122 17.35 15.05 -3.70
N ALA A 123 18.24 14.67 -2.79
CA ALA A 123 17.96 13.64 -1.79
C ALA A 123 17.32 14.21 -0.51
N ASP A 124 16.95 15.49 -0.50
CA ASP A 124 16.64 16.25 0.71
C ASP A 124 15.25 15.95 1.27
N SER A 125 14.39 15.28 0.51
CA SER A 125 13.01 14.97 0.90
C SER A 125 12.54 13.68 0.25
N VAL A 126 13.33 12.61 0.38
CA VAL A 126 13.01 11.27 -0.16
C VAL A 126 12.64 10.34 0.97
N VAL A 127 11.39 9.89 1.00
CA VAL A 127 10.86 8.99 2.01
C VAL A 127 10.54 7.62 1.42
N LYS A 128 10.76 6.58 2.22
CA LYS A 128 10.35 5.23 1.89
C LYS A 128 9.10 4.89 2.68
N VAL A 129 8.03 4.50 1.98
CA VAL A 129 6.70 4.24 2.56
C VAL A 129 6.41 2.76 2.50
N HIS A 130 6.04 2.14 3.63
CA HIS A 130 5.48 0.80 3.63
C HIS A 130 4.07 0.86 3.05
N ALA A 131 3.97 0.64 1.75
CA ALA A 131 2.75 0.83 0.99
C ALA A 131 1.83 -0.38 1.05
N GLY A 132 2.32 -1.59 1.33
CA GLY A 132 1.45 -2.76 1.29
C GLY A 132 2.10 -4.07 1.67
N VAL A 133 1.35 -5.14 1.50
CA VAL A 133 1.80 -6.52 1.70
C VAL A 133 1.42 -7.35 0.50
N LYS A 134 2.37 -8.14 0.00
CA LYS A 134 2.15 -9.18 -1.01
C LYS A 134 2.13 -10.53 -0.31
N LEU A 135 0.99 -11.20 -0.32
CA LEU A 135 0.84 -12.57 0.14
C LEU A 135 1.19 -13.52 -1.00
N LEU A 136 2.06 -14.49 -0.70
CA LEU A 136 2.51 -15.52 -1.62
C LEU A 136 1.77 -16.80 -1.31
N GLY A 137 1.21 -17.44 -2.33
CA GLY A 137 0.62 -18.76 -2.22
C GLY A 137 1.33 -19.80 -3.08
N HIS A 138 0.77 -21.01 -3.10
CA HIS A 138 1.24 -22.10 -3.95
C HIS A 138 1.02 -21.80 -5.45
N ASP A 139 1.83 -22.48 -6.28
CA ASP A 139 1.71 -22.47 -7.74
C ASP A 139 1.79 -21.08 -8.39
N GLY A 140 2.43 -20.14 -7.71
CA GLY A 140 2.60 -18.76 -8.18
C GLY A 140 1.39 -17.86 -7.97
N ARG A 141 0.33 -18.35 -7.31
CA ARG A 141 -0.79 -17.51 -6.87
C ARG A 141 -0.28 -16.51 -5.84
N CYS A 142 -0.75 -15.27 -5.92
CA CYS A 142 -0.41 -14.24 -4.96
C CYS A 142 -1.52 -13.20 -4.89
N LEU A 143 -1.53 -12.45 -3.81
CA LEU A 143 -2.47 -11.37 -3.55
C LEU A 143 -1.68 -10.18 -3.03
N VAL A 144 -1.98 -8.97 -3.51
CA VAL A 144 -1.37 -7.73 -3.03
C VAL A 144 -2.45 -6.84 -2.46
N VAL A 145 -2.24 -6.37 -1.22
CA VAL A 145 -3.01 -5.28 -0.60
C VAL A 145 -2.07 -4.12 -0.41
N CYS A 146 -2.39 -2.95 -0.95
CA CYS A 146 -1.54 -1.76 -0.80
C CYS A 146 -2.32 -0.45 -0.79
N SER A 147 -1.75 0.57 -0.18
CA SER A 147 -2.12 1.97 -0.38
C SER A 147 -1.92 2.35 -1.85
N SER A 148 -2.89 3.03 -2.42
CA SER A 148 -2.82 3.47 -3.80
C SER A 148 -1.66 4.44 -4.04
N ASP A 149 -1.12 4.45 -5.24
CA ASP A 149 -0.09 5.38 -5.69
C ASP A 149 -0.67 6.62 -6.41
N ASN A 150 -1.98 6.65 -6.63
CA ASN A 150 -2.68 7.68 -7.40
C ASN A 150 -3.66 8.52 -6.57
N SER A 151 -4.09 8.04 -5.40
CA SER A 151 -5.08 8.73 -4.58
C SER A 151 -4.78 8.54 -3.08
N PRO A 152 -4.79 9.64 -2.29
CA PRO A 152 -4.79 9.56 -0.84
C PRO A 152 -5.92 8.68 -0.32
N TYR A 153 -5.69 8.05 0.82
CA TYR A 153 -6.63 7.18 1.54
C TYR A 153 -7.09 5.91 0.82
N LYS A 154 -6.80 5.79 -0.48
CA LYS A 154 -7.29 4.70 -1.29
C LYS A 154 -6.49 3.42 -1.05
N MET A 155 -7.18 2.29 -1.00
CA MET A 155 -6.58 0.96 -0.97
C MET A 155 -6.82 0.24 -2.30
N ASP A 156 -5.78 -0.42 -2.80
CA ASP A 156 -5.83 -1.28 -3.97
C ASP A 156 -5.63 -2.74 -3.54
N LEU A 157 -6.38 -3.64 -4.18
CA LEU A 157 -6.29 -5.09 -4.05
C LEU A 157 -6.10 -5.70 -5.44
N ALA A 158 -5.09 -6.55 -5.60
CA ALA A 158 -4.91 -7.35 -6.80
C ALA A 158 -4.69 -8.83 -6.46
N ILE A 159 -5.35 -9.68 -7.25
CA ILE A 159 -5.28 -11.15 -7.11
C ILE A 159 -4.84 -11.76 -8.44
N ASP A 160 -5.30 -11.19 -9.56
CA ASP A 160 -4.85 -11.58 -10.88
C ASP A 160 -3.38 -11.23 -11.10
N LYS A 161 -2.67 -12.15 -11.74
CA LYS A 161 -1.23 -12.02 -11.98
C LYS A 161 -0.86 -10.71 -12.70
N GLN A 162 -1.64 -10.31 -13.70
CA GLN A 162 -1.38 -9.09 -14.48
C GLN A 162 -1.54 -7.83 -13.62
N ASP A 163 -2.56 -7.79 -12.77
CA ASP A 163 -2.83 -6.66 -11.89
C ASP A 163 -1.79 -6.58 -10.77
N VAL A 164 -1.39 -7.73 -10.22
CA VAL A 164 -0.27 -7.81 -9.29
C VAL A 164 1.01 -7.30 -9.95
N GLU A 165 1.34 -7.74 -11.16
CA GLU A 165 2.51 -7.25 -11.89
C GLU A 165 2.43 -5.75 -12.15
N GLN A 166 1.24 -5.22 -12.44
CA GLN A 166 1.03 -3.79 -12.67
C GLN A 166 1.24 -2.97 -11.40
N ILE A 167 0.65 -3.37 -10.26
CA ILE A 167 0.89 -2.73 -8.96
C ILE A 167 2.38 -2.79 -8.61
N MET A 168 3.03 -3.94 -8.85
CA MET A 168 4.44 -4.11 -8.51
C MET A 168 5.40 -3.33 -9.41
N LYS A 169 4.95 -2.67 -10.50
CA LYS A 169 5.81 -1.76 -11.28
C LYS A 169 6.08 -0.45 -10.54
N SER A 170 5.12 0.03 -9.75
CA SER A 170 5.22 1.25 -8.95
C SER A 170 5.65 0.97 -7.50
N HIS A 171 5.99 -0.27 -7.18
CA HIS A 171 6.47 -0.67 -5.87
C HIS A 171 7.74 -1.55 -5.94
N THR A 172 8.49 -1.59 -4.84
CA THR A 172 9.62 -2.49 -4.65
C THR A 172 9.29 -3.51 -3.55
N CYS A 173 9.79 -4.73 -3.67
CA CYS A 173 9.76 -5.69 -2.57
C CYS A 173 11.09 -5.66 -1.81
N GLN A 174 11.04 -5.69 -0.47
CA GLN A 174 12.17 -6.04 0.39
C GLN A 174 11.72 -6.94 1.52
#